data_AF-A0A958QLM3-F1
#
_entry.id   AF-A0A958QLM3-F1
#
_cell.length_a   1.000
_cell.length_b   1.000
_cell.length_c   1.000
_cell.angle_alpha   90.00
_cell.angle_beta   90.00
_cell.angle_gamma   90.00
#
_symmetry.space_group_name_H-M   'P 1'
#
loop_
_entity.id
_entity.type
_entity.pdbx_description
1 polymer ?
#
loop_
_entity_poly.entity_id
_entity_poly.type
_entity_poly.pdbx_seq_one_letter_code
_entity_poly.pdbx_strand_id
1 'polypeptide(L)'
;MRHLILIGCTLLLGACAMKQKVLDASAVSMTHYSIKEGQKLEEKGMVSGRFCTSSDHKGTMGLMDEAIKDAQKTSGVDFILNAAFYQEGSCMSVEGTGAKIK
;
A
#
# COMPACT_ATOMS: atom_id res chain seq x y z
N MET A 1 19.07 38.85 -40.69
CA MET A 1 18.68 37.44 -40.98
C MET A 1 19.36 36.54 -39.98
N ARG A 2 18.58 35.68 -39.29
CA ARG A 2 18.91 34.32 -38.82
C ARG A 2 20.10 34.14 -37.85
N HIS A 3 20.05 33.43 -36.74
CA HIS A 3 19.01 32.85 -35.88
C HIS A 3 19.71 32.58 -34.52
N LEU A 4 19.00 32.87 -33.44
CA LEU A 4 19.28 32.43 -32.07
C LEU A 4 19.58 30.92 -32.03
N ILE A 5 20.66 30.49 -31.38
CA ILE A 5 20.81 29.10 -30.90
C ILE A 5 20.80 29.16 -29.38
N LEU A 6 19.57 29.12 -28.82
CA LEU A 6 19.29 28.90 -27.42
C LEU A 6 19.54 27.40 -27.17
N ILE A 7 20.69 27.08 -26.55
CA ILE A 7 21.02 25.71 -26.16
C ILE A 7 20.03 25.31 -25.08
N GLY A 8 19.10 24.44 -25.49
CA GLY A 8 18.04 23.90 -24.67
C GLY A 8 18.59 23.19 -23.44
N CYS A 9 18.31 23.78 -22.28
CA CYS A 9 18.37 23.09 -21.00
C CYS A 9 17.23 22.07 -21.01
N THR A 10 17.50 20.89 -21.57
CA THR A 10 16.59 19.74 -21.54
C THR A 10 16.40 19.33 -20.09
N LEU A 11 15.26 19.74 -19.54
CA LEU A 11 14.71 19.25 -18.28
C LEU A 11 14.74 17.72 -18.26
N LEU A 12 15.64 17.15 -17.46
CA LEU A 12 15.50 15.80 -16.95
C LEU A 12 14.37 15.81 -15.92
N LEU A 13 13.12 15.79 -16.40
CA LEU A 13 11.95 15.45 -15.61
C LEU A 13 12.04 13.97 -15.27
N GLY A 14 12.86 13.64 -14.26
CA GLY A 14 12.69 12.40 -13.54
C GLY A 14 11.28 12.42 -12.96
N ALA A 15 10.39 11.62 -13.53
CA ALA A 15 9.05 11.43 -12.99
C ALA A 15 9.21 10.82 -11.60
N CYS A 16 9.26 11.68 -10.57
CA CYS A 16 9.05 11.25 -9.21
C CYS A 16 7.64 10.67 -9.15
N ALA A 17 7.54 9.34 -9.14
CA ALA A 17 6.30 8.67 -8.77
C ALA A 17 6.01 9.07 -7.32
N MET A 18 5.15 10.06 -7.12
CA MET A 18 4.79 10.52 -5.78
C MET A 18 3.96 9.44 -5.10
N LYS A 19 4.42 9.01 -3.92
CA LYS A 19 3.63 8.18 -3.01
C LYS A 19 2.47 9.01 -2.50
N GLN A 20 1.28 8.78 -3.04
CA GLN A 20 0.06 9.48 -2.65
C GLN A 20 -0.75 8.61 -1.70
N LYS A 21 -1.12 9.17 -0.54
CA LYS A 21 -2.06 8.50 0.36
C LYS A 21 -3.46 8.52 -0.25
N VAL A 22 -4.11 7.37 -0.29
CA VAL A 22 -5.43 7.19 -0.93
C VAL A 22 -6.55 6.93 0.05
N LEU A 23 -6.26 6.28 1.18
CA LEU A 23 -7.25 5.90 2.18
C LEU A 23 -6.59 5.74 3.55
N ASP A 24 -7.27 6.20 4.60
CA ASP A 24 -7.00 5.79 5.98
C ASP A 24 -8.16 4.89 6.44
N ALA A 25 -7.83 3.82 7.16
CA ALA A 25 -8.79 2.92 7.78
C ALA A 25 -8.38 2.64 9.22
N SER A 26 -9.33 2.73 10.15
CA SER A 26 -9.06 2.47 11.57
C SER A 26 -8.60 1.03 11.82
N ALA A 27 -9.16 0.08 11.07
CA ALA A 27 -8.76 -1.31 11.08
C ALA A 27 -9.06 -1.97 9.73
N VAL A 28 -8.18 -2.85 9.30
CA VAL A 28 -8.34 -3.73 8.15
C VAL A 28 -8.25 -5.16 8.64
N SER A 29 -9.31 -5.94 8.44
CA SER A 29 -9.27 -7.37 8.75
C SER A 29 -8.65 -8.14 7.61
N MET A 30 -7.81 -9.13 7.95
CA MET A 30 -7.10 -9.96 6.95
C MET A 30 -7.51 -11.42 7.00
N THR A 31 -7.87 -11.94 8.18
CA THR A 31 -8.17 -13.36 8.40
C THR A 31 -9.62 -13.62 8.84
N HIS A 32 -10.25 -12.65 9.49
CA HIS A 32 -11.59 -12.83 10.09
C HIS A 32 -12.60 -11.88 9.46
N TYR A 33 -13.88 -12.20 9.51
CA TYR A 33 -14.91 -11.26 9.06
C TYR A 33 -15.11 -10.09 10.04
N SER A 34 -14.99 -10.37 11.34
CA SER A 34 -15.24 -9.43 12.42
C SER A 34 -14.59 -9.90 13.71
N ILE A 35 -14.33 -8.97 14.63
CA ILE A 35 -13.97 -9.29 16.02
C ILE A 35 -15.26 -9.69 16.76
N LYS A 36 -15.28 -10.86 17.40
CA LYS A 36 -16.43 -11.29 18.22
C LYS A 36 -16.42 -10.58 19.56
N GLU A 37 -17.59 -10.51 20.20
CA GLU A 37 -17.72 -9.92 21.52
C GLU A 37 -16.78 -10.61 22.54
N GLY A 38 -16.08 -9.81 23.33
CA GLY A 38 -15.12 -10.28 24.34
C GLY A 38 -13.71 -10.61 23.81
N GLN A 39 -13.51 -10.71 22.50
CA GLN A 39 -12.17 -10.90 21.92
C GLN A 39 -11.36 -9.61 22.01
N LYS A 40 -10.06 -9.75 22.30
CA LYS A 40 -9.14 -8.62 22.39
C LYS A 40 -8.10 -8.71 21.29
N LEU A 41 -7.61 -7.55 20.87
CA LEU A 41 -6.48 -7.45 19.97
C LEU A 41 -5.19 -7.26 20.76
N GLU A 42 -4.16 -8.00 20.38
CA GLU A 42 -2.80 -7.83 20.86
C GLU A 42 -1.95 -7.29 19.70
N GLU A 43 -1.42 -6.08 19.87
CA GLU A 43 -0.51 -5.47 18.89
C GLU A 43 0.81 -6.24 18.78
N LYS A 44 1.29 -6.42 17.55
CA LYS A 44 2.51 -7.16 17.21
C LYS A 44 3.59 -6.30 16.55
N GLY A 45 3.34 -5.00 16.40
CA GLY A 45 4.27 -4.03 15.81
C GLY A 45 3.87 -3.61 14.40
N MET A 46 4.73 -2.85 13.73
CA MET A 46 4.45 -2.32 12.40
C MET A 46 4.41 -3.43 11.35
N VAL A 47 3.44 -3.34 10.44
CA VAL A 47 3.27 -4.24 9.30
C VAL A 47 3.05 -3.44 8.03
N SER A 48 3.49 -3.99 6.92
CA SER A 48 3.31 -3.40 5.60
C SER A 48 3.16 -4.49 4.54
N GLY A 49 2.43 -4.17 3.48
CA GLY A 49 2.37 -5.00 2.27
C GLY A 49 2.33 -4.13 1.02
N ARG A 50 2.84 -4.65 -0.09
CA ARG A 50 2.90 -3.92 -1.36
C ARG A 50 2.62 -4.85 -2.54
N PHE A 51 1.80 -4.35 -3.46
CA PHE A 51 1.53 -5.01 -4.72
C PHE A 51 1.65 -4.04 -5.88
N CYS A 52 2.40 -4.41 -6.92
CA CYS A 52 2.58 -3.61 -8.12
C CYS A 52 2.04 -4.38 -9.33
N THR A 53 1.16 -3.75 -10.12
CA THR A 53 0.72 -4.35 -11.37
C THR A 53 1.74 -4.13 -12.47
N SER A 54 1.88 -5.13 -13.34
CA SER A 54 2.54 -5.03 -14.64
C SER A 54 1.55 -5.37 -15.76
N SER A 55 1.97 -5.20 -17.02
CA SER A 55 1.16 -5.60 -18.19
C SER A 55 0.67 -7.04 -18.12
N ASP A 56 1.50 -7.92 -17.55
CA ASP A 56 1.30 -9.37 -17.53
C ASP A 56 0.76 -9.87 -16.19
N HIS A 57 0.68 -8.98 -15.18
CA HIS A 57 0.22 -9.33 -13.85
C HIS A 57 -0.56 -8.19 -13.21
N LYS A 58 -1.89 -8.32 -13.26
CA LYS A 58 -2.83 -7.35 -12.67
C LYS A 58 -3.25 -7.71 -11.24
N GLY A 59 -2.87 -8.90 -10.75
CA GLY A 59 -3.44 -9.49 -9.55
C GLY A 59 -4.71 -10.28 -9.87
N THR A 60 -5.17 -11.05 -8.88
CA THR A 60 -6.41 -11.81 -8.92
C THR A 60 -7.58 -11.07 -8.29
N MET A 61 -7.28 -10.05 -7.47
CA MET A 61 -8.24 -9.22 -6.73
C MET A 61 -7.97 -7.72 -6.97
N GLY A 62 -8.66 -6.85 -6.22
CA GLY A 62 -8.35 -5.43 -6.20
C GLY A 62 -6.94 -5.15 -5.67
N LEU A 63 -6.35 -4.02 -6.07
CA LEU A 63 -4.96 -3.68 -5.69
C LEU A 63 -4.74 -3.58 -4.19
N MET A 64 -5.75 -3.07 -3.46
CA MET A 64 -5.73 -3.00 -2.00
C MET A 64 -5.74 -4.41 -1.40
N ASP A 65 -6.58 -5.31 -1.91
CA ASP A 65 -6.67 -6.69 -1.42
C ASP A 65 -5.36 -7.45 -1.63
N GLU A 66 -4.70 -7.26 -2.77
CA GLU A 66 -3.39 -7.89 -3.02
C GLU A 66 -2.31 -7.31 -2.09
N ALA A 67 -2.33 -6.01 -1.79
CA ALA A 67 -1.42 -5.41 -0.82
C ALA A 67 -1.68 -5.92 0.61
N ILE A 68 -2.96 -6.11 1.00
CA ILE A 68 -3.36 -6.70 2.28
C ILE A 68 -2.90 -8.15 2.37
N LYS A 69 -3.10 -8.94 1.31
CA LYS A 69 -2.67 -10.33 1.22
C LYS A 69 -1.16 -10.48 1.33
N ASP A 70 -0.39 -9.56 0.75
CA ASP A 70 1.07 -9.51 0.91
C ASP A 70 1.47 -9.21 2.38
N ALA A 71 0.82 -8.23 3.02
CA ALA A 71 1.02 -7.93 4.44
C ALA A 71 0.68 -9.13 5.34
N GLN A 72 -0.41 -9.84 5.03
CA GLN A 72 -0.85 -11.02 5.77
C GLN A 72 0.14 -12.17 5.64
N LYS A 73 0.64 -12.44 4.42
CA LYS A 73 1.59 -13.52 4.14
C LYS A 73 2.90 -13.35 4.92
N THR A 74 3.35 -12.11 5.11
CA THR A 74 4.63 -11.80 5.75
C THR A 74 4.54 -11.68 7.26
N SER A 75 3.47 -11.09 7.79
CA SER A 75 3.33 -10.82 9.23
C SER A 75 2.56 -11.91 9.99
N GLY A 76 1.66 -12.64 9.31
CA GLY A 76 0.79 -13.63 9.92
C GLY A 76 -0.15 -13.08 11.00
N VAL A 77 -0.38 -11.76 11.03
CA VAL A 77 -1.33 -11.10 11.96
C VAL A 77 -2.75 -11.17 11.41
N ASP A 78 -3.74 -10.87 12.25
CA ASP A 78 -5.16 -10.98 11.90
C ASP A 78 -5.74 -9.65 11.37
N PHE A 79 -5.22 -8.53 11.87
CA PHE A 79 -5.67 -7.18 11.55
C PHE A 79 -4.49 -6.23 11.34
N ILE A 80 -4.71 -5.18 10.55
CA ILE A 80 -3.86 -3.98 10.50
C ILE A 80 -4.65 -2.82 11.11
N LEU A 81 -4.20 -2.29 12.23
CA LEU A 81 -4.74 -1.12 12.90
C LEU A 81 -4.13 0.16 12.34
N ASN A 82 -4.92 1.23 12.33
CA ASN A 82 -4.53 2.54 11.80
C ASN A 82 -3.88 2.43 10.41
N ALA A 83 -4.51 1.63 9.55
CA ALA A 83 -3.99 1.32 8.24
C ALA A 83 -4.05 2.55 7.33
N ALA A 84 -2.95 2.82 6.63
CA ALA A 84 -2.86 3.83 5.60
C ALA A 84 -2.50 3.17 4.27
N PHE A 85 -3.31 3.44 3.24
CA PHE A 85 -3.09 2.95 1.89
C PHE A 85 -2.45 4.04 1.05
N TYR A 86 -1.48 3.65 0.23
CA TYR A 86 -0.76 4.55 -0.65
C TYR A 86 -0.68 3.98 -2.05
N GLN A 87 -0.80 4.87 -3.04
CA GLN A 87 -0.55 4.58 -4.44
C GLN A 87 0.74 5.23 -4.89
N GLU A 88 1.57 4.49 -5.63
CA GLU A 88 2.80 4.98 -6.24
C GLU A 88 2.94 4.35 -7.63
N GLY A 89 2.59 5.11 -8.67
CA GLY A 89 2.51 4.58 -10.03
C GLY A 89 1.49 3.45 -10.15
N SER A 90 1.95 2.26 -10.53
CA SER A 90 1.14 1.04 -10.62
C SER A 90 1.12 0.20 -9.33
N CYS A 91 1.71 0.72 -8.26
CA CYS A 91 1.79 0.04 -6.97
C CYS A 91 0.76 0.55 -5.97
N MET A 92 0.21 -0.36 -5.20
CA MET A 92 -0.57 -0.11 -3.99
C MET A 92 0.19 -0.68 -2.80
N SER A 93 0.24 0.07 -1.69
CA SER A 93 0.81 -0.41 -0.43
C SER A 93 -0.11 -0.09 0.74
N VAL A 94 -0.06 -0.93 1.77
CA VAL A 94 -0.71 -0.70 3.06
C VAL A 94 0.35 -0.70 4.15
N GLU A 95 0.21 0.21 5.12
CA GLU A 95 1.09 0.32 6.29
C GLU A 95 0.22 0.55 7.54
N GLY A 96 0.59 -0.05 8.68
CA GLY A 96 -0.10 0.17 9.95
C GLY A 96 0.46 -0.72 11.06
N THR A 97 -0.28 -0.83 12.16
CA THR A 97 0.11 -1.67 13.31
C THR A 97 -0.58 -3.03 13.21
N GLY A 98 0.17 -4.10 13.08
CA GLY A 98 -0.36 -5.46 13.05
C GLY A 98 -0.91 -5.88 14.40
N ALA A 99 -2.03 -6.60 14.42
CA ALA A 99 -2.63 -7.13 15.64
C ALA A 99 -3.19 -8.55 15.45
N LYS A 100 -3.14 -9.36 16.52
CA LYS A 100 -3.72 -10.70 16.57
C LYS A 100 -4.90 -10.77 17.53
N ILE A 101 -5.86 -11.64 17.25
CA ILE A 101 -6.90 -11.98 18.21
C ILE A 101 -6.29 -12.80 19.35
N LYS A 102 -6.68 -12.46 20.58
CA LYS A 102 -6.37 -13.19 21.80
C LYS A 102 -7.64 -13.66 22.51
#